data_AF-A0A4C1VBH0-F1
#
_entry.id   AF-A0A4C1VBH0-F1
#
_cell.length_a   1.000
_cell.length_b   1.000
_cell.length_c   1.000
_cell.angle_alpha   90.00
_cell.angle_beta   90.00
_cell.angle_gamma   90.00
#
_symmetry.space_group_name_H-M   'P 1'
#
loop_
_entity.id
_entity.type
_entity.pdbx_description
1 polymer ?
#
loop_
_entity_poly.entity_id
_entity_poly.type
_entity_poly.pdbx_seq_one_letter_code
_entity_poly.pdbx_strand_id
1 'polypeptide(L)'
;MVDCYLTTYYNHKTIFGNRKLIADAIIDNPQNYHIYEGLSTLTNISRYDLPDPETYRDFFRLNSLYEFQQLSATCTYFRGCPITRLDVAIAYDLPELVGKYKKMVESATPQGMPKS
;
A
#
# COMPACT_ATOMS: atom_id res chain seq x y z
N MET A 1 1.95 0.27 4.81
CA MET A 1 1.32 1.31 5.64
C MET A 1 0.61 0.72 6.85
N VAL A 2 -0.63 0.22 6.77
CA VAL A 2 -1.26 -0.53 7.88
C VAL A 2 -0.40 -1.71 8.32
N ASP A 3 0.18 -2.44 7.36
CA ASP A 3 1.06 -3.57 7.62
C ASP A 3 2.32 -3.21 8.43
N CYS A 4 2.81 -1.97 8.33
CA CYS A 4 3.95 -1.50 9.11
C CYS A 4 3.56 -1.33 10.59
N TYR A 5 2.38 -0.73 10.86
CA TYR A 5 1.82 -0.66 12.21
C TYR A 5 1.58 -2.06 12.79
N LEU A 6 1.02 -2.98 11.97
CA LEU A 6 0.81 -4.36 12.38
C LEU A 6 2.13 -5.06 12.70
N THR A 7 3.13 -4.96 11.84
CA THR A 7 4.45 -5.55 12.06
C THR A 7 5.08 -5.03 13.35
N THR A 8 5.04 -3.71 13.57
CA THR A 8 5.49 -3.11 14.83
C THR A 8 4.72 -3.66 16.04
N TYR A 9 3.40 -3.77 15.93
CA TYR A 9 2.55 -4.34 16.97
C TYR A 9 2.92 -5.80 17.28
N TYR A 10 3.10 -6.65 16.27
CA TYR A 10 3.49 -8.05 16.45
C TYR A 10 4.90 -8.19 17.05
N ASN A 11 5.81 -7.25 16.75
CA ASN A 11 7.16 -7.23 17.31
C ASN A 11 7.20 -6.78 18.79
N HIS A 12 6.25 -5.93 19.21
CA HIS A 12 6.22 -5.37 20.57
C HIS A 12 5.17 -6.02 21.49
N LYS A 13 4.22 -6.78 20.94
CA LYS A 13 3.21 -7.46 21.77
C LYS A 13 3.87 -8.55 22.61
N THR A 14 3.52 -8.58 23.88
CA THR A 14 3.90 -9.66 24.80
C THR A 14 2.72 -10.62 25.00
N ILE A 15 2.99 -11.87 25.38
CA ILE A 15 1.97 -12.92 25.52
C ILE A 15 0.95 -12.57 26.63
N PHE A 16 1.37 -11.82 27.65
CA PHE A 16 0.54 -11.40 28.78
C PHE A 16 0.22 -9.90 28.79
N GLY A 17 0.60 -9.18 27.73
CA GLY A 17 0.41 -7.73 27.64
C GLY A 17 -1.01 -7.35 27.25
N ASN A 18 -1.44 -6.16 27.67
CA ASN A 18 -2.69 -5.57 27.20
C ASN A 18 -2.53 -5.15 25.73
N ARG A 19 -3.20 -5.89 24.83
CA ARG A 19 -3.19 -5.65 23.37
C ARG A 19 -3.59 -4.24 23.00
N LYS A 20 -4.60 -3.69 23.66
CA LYS A 20 -5.08 -2.33 23.42
C LYS A 20 -4.05 -1.29 23.84
N LEU A 21 -3.42 -1.47 24.99
CA LEU A 21 -2.41 -0.53 25.49
C LEU A 21 -1.20 -0.41 24.55
N ILE A 22 -0.71 -1.54 24.04
CA ILE A 22 0.41 -1.53 23.07
C ILE A 22 -0.02 -0.96 21.71
N ALA A 23 -1.23 -1.29 21.25
CA ALA A 23 -1.76 -0.73 20.01
C ALA A 23 -1.90 0.80 20.11
N ASP A 24 -2.55 1.29 21.16
CA ASP A 24 -2.75 2.73 21.40
C ASP A 24 -1.38 3.45 21.51
N ALA A 25 -0.40 2.87 22.21
CA ALA A 25 0.95 3.45 22.30
C ALA A 25 1.65 3.60 20.93
N ILE A 26 1.53 2.61 20.05
CA ILE A 26 2.09 2.65 18.68
C ILE A 26 1.35 3.67 17.82
N ILE A 27 0.01 3.68 17.88
CA ILE A 27 -0.84 4.58 17.09
C ILE A 27 -0.63 6.03 17.48
N ASP A 28 -0.51 6.32 18.78
CA ASP A 28 -0.35 7.69 19.27
C ASP A 28 1.07 8.24 19.05
N ASN A 29 2.08 7.36 18.98
CA ASN A 29 3.48 7.76 18.86
C ASN A 29 4.24 6.98 17.77
N PRO A 30 3.82 7.02 16.49
CA PRO A 30 4.41 6.19 15.42
C PRO A 30 5.88 6.52 15.14
N GLN A 31 6.33 7.72 15.50
CA GLN A 31 7.71 8.17 15.36
C GLN A 31 8.66 7.39 16.29
N ASN A 32 8.21 7.08 17.52
CA ASN A 32 8.99 6.30 18.49
C ASN A 32 9.27 4.86 18.02
N TYR A 33 8.54 4.42 16.99
CA TYR A 33 8.66 3.11 16.38
C TYR A 33 9.17 3.16 14.93
N HIS A 34 9.64 4.33 14.46
CA HIS A 34 10.26 4.52 13.15
C HIS A 34 9.40 4.04 11.95
N ILE A 35 8.06 4.11 12.07
CA ILE A 35 7.13 3.54 11.07
C ILE A 35 7.28 4.21 9.69
N TYR A 36 7.43 5.54 9.65
CA TYR A 36 7.54 6.31 8.41
C TYR A 36 8.97 6.39 7.88
N GLU A 37 9.97 6.30 8.75
CA GLU A 37 11.37 6.29 8.35
C GLU A 37 11.68 5.02 7.53
N GLY A 38 11.25 3.85 8.01
CA GLY A 38 11.37 2.59 7.28
C GLY A 38 10.69 2.62 5.91
N LEU A 39 9.50 3.23 5.81
CA LEU A 39 8.78 3.39 4.54
C LEU A 39 9.50 4.33 3.58
N SER A 40 10.14 5.38 4.09
CA SER A 40 10.87 6.36 3.28
C SER A 40 12.14 5.78 2.65
N THR A 41 12.64 4.64 3.15
CA THR A 41 13.73 3.90 2.50
C THR A 41 13.29 3.13 1.25
N LEU A 42 11.98 2.93 1.06
CA LEU A 42 11.46 2.22 -0.10
C LEU A 42 11.39 3.18 -1.29
N THR A 43 12.21 2.94 -2.30
CA THR A 43 12.30 3.79 -3.51
C THR A 43 11.05 3.72 -4.40
N ASN A 44 10.17 2.74 -4.16
CA ASN A 44 9.01 2.46 -5.01
C ASN A 44 7.71 3.11 -4.51
N ILE A 45 7.77 3.86 -3.39
CA ILE A 45 6.60 4.52 -2.81
C ILE A 45 6.90 6.02 -2.69
N SER A 46 6.01 6.84 -3.23
CA SER A 46 6.12 8.28 -3.07
C SER A 46 5.61 8.70 -1.70
N ARG A 47 6.23 9.72 -1.11
CA ARG A 47 5.72 10.38 0.10
C ARG A 47 4.29 10.92 -0.06
N TYR A 48 3.88 11.24 -1.29
CA TYR A 48 2.56 11.78 -1.59
C TYR A 48 1.47 10.69 -1.54
N ASP A 49 1.87 9.42 -1.64
CA ASP A 49 0.94 8.29 -1.53
C ASP A 49 0.68 7.91 -0.06
N LEU A 50 1.39 8.52 0.88
CA LEU A 50 1.34 8.20 2.30
C LEU A 50 0.39 9.15 3.04
N PRO A 51 -0.73 8.67 3.62
CA PRO A 51 -1.50 9.46 4.56
C PRO A 51 -0.66 9.89 5.76
N ASP A 52 -1.03 11.03 6.35
CA ASP A 52 -0.36 11.55 7.54
C ASP A 52 -0.60 10.67 8.78
N PRO A 53 0.25 10.78 9.82
CA PRO A 53 0.07 10.05 11.06
C PRO A 53 -1.29 10.27 11.72
N GLU A 54 -1.87 11.46 11.59
CA GLU A 54 -3.12 11.85 12.22
C GLU A 54 -4.32 11.12 11.60
N THR A 55 -4.31 10.93 10.28
CA THR A 55 -5.27 10.15 9.52
C THR A 55 -5.25 8.69 9.96
N TYR A 56 -4.06 8.10 10.17
CA TYR A 56 -3.97 6.73 10.70
C TYR A 56 -4.46 6.62 12.13
N ARG A 57 -4.17 7.61 12.98
CA ARG A 57 -4.70 7.66 14.34
C ARG A 57 -6.22 7.66 14.36
N ASP A 58 -6.85 8.49 13.52
CA ASP A 58 -8.31 8.55 13.43
C ASP A 58 -8.90 7.27 12.82
N PHE A 59 -8.24 6.69 11.83
CA PHE A 59 -8.62 5.38 11.27
C PHE A 59 -8.62 4.27 12.33
N PHE A 60 -7.56 4.18 13.15
CA PHE A 60 -7.43 3.11 14.15
C PHE A 60 -8.26 3.33 15.43
N ARG A 61 -8.75 4.55 15.67
CA ARG A 61 -9.76 4.80 16.72
C ARG A 61 -11.08 4.09 16.43
N LEU A 62 -11.42 3.95 15.15
CA LEU A 62 -12.63 3.27 14.70
C LEU A 62 -12.40 1.78 14.40
N ASN A 63 -11.17 1.42 14.01
CA ASN A 63 -10.82 0.07 13.60
C ASN A 63 -9.61 -0.41 14.40
N SER A 64 -9.77 -1.39 15.30
CA SER A 64 -8.68 -1.80 16.18
C SER A 64 -7.51 -2.36 15.39
N LEU A 65 -6.29 -1.87 15.63
CA LEU A 65 -5.09 -2.32 14.91
C LEU A 65 -4.92 -3.85 14.92
N TYR A 66 -5.18 -4.50 16.05
CA TYR A 66 -5.01 -5.94 16.22
C TYR A 66 -6.12 -6.82 15.61
N GLU A 67 -7.13 -6.22 14.98
CA GLU A 67 -8.19 -6.94 14.25
C GLU A 67 -7.83 -7.17 12.78
N PHE A 68 -6.81 -6.47 12.28
CA PHE A 68 -6.34 -6.64 10.92
C PHE A 68 -5.39 -7.84 10.78
N GLN A 69 -5.44 -8.48 9.62
CA GLN A 69 -4.48 -9.50 9.22
C GLN A 69 -3.23 -8.84 8.62
N GLN A 70 -2.05 -9.43 8.87
CA GLN A 70 -0.82 -9.04 8.18
C GLN A 70 -0.95 -9.31 6.68
N LEU A 71 -0.31 -8.49 5.85
CA LEU A 71 -0.35 -8.64 4.40
C LEU A 71 0.16 -10.02 3.96
N SER A 72 1.19 -10.54 4.64
CA SER A 72 1.74 -11.88 4.40
C SER A 72 0.72 -13.01 4.60
N ALA A 73 -0.24 -12.84 5.52
CA ALA A 73 -1.29 -13.82 5.76
C ALA A 73 -2.32 -13.91 4.62
N THR A 74 -2.34 -12.91 3.73
CA THR A 74 -3.20 -12.91 2.53
C THR A 74 -2.56 -13.62 1.33
N CYS A 75 -1.28 -13.98 1.43
CA CYS A 75 -0.59 -14.74 0.39
C CYS A 75 -1.03 -16.20 0.43
N THR A 76 -1.24 -16.78 -0.76
CA THR A 76 -1.54 -18.22 -0.88
C THR A 76 -0.56 -18.88 -1.83
N TYR A 77 -0.31 -20.17 -1.62
CA TYR A 77 0.61 -20.95 -2.47
C TYR A 77 0.18 -20.93 -3.94
N PHE A 78 -1.11 -21.11 -4.22
CA PHE A 78 -1.61 -21.23 -5.60
C PHE A 78 -1.85 -19.89 -6.30
N ARG A 79 -2.19 -18.82 -5.57
CA ARG A 79 -2.51 -17.51 -6.19
C ARG A 79 -1.41 -16.46 -6.03
N GLY A 80 -0.36 -16.78 -5.26
CA GLY A 80 0.68 -15.85 -4.88
C GLY A 80 0.19 -14.82 -3.86
N CYS A 81 0.95 -13.74 -3.73
CA CYS A 81 0.57 -12.59 -2.91
C CYS A 81 -0.23 -11.58 -3.74
N PRO A 82 -1.30 -10.98 -3.18
CA PRO A 82 -2.04 -9.91 -3.86
C PRO A 82 -1.15 -8.73 -4.29
N ILE A 83 -0.14 -8.37 -3.48
CA ILE A 83 0.78 -7.26 -3.79
C ILE A 83 1.57 -7.50 -5.08
N THR A 84 1.99 -8.74 -5.34
CA THR A 84 2.70 -9.10 -6.58
C THR A 84 1.82 -8.91 -7.81
N ARG A 85 0.51 -9.15 -7.70
CA ARG A 85 -0.42 -8.89 -8.81
C ARG A 85 -0.56 -7.40 -9.09
N LEU A 86 -0.51 -6.57 -8.05
CA LEU A 86 -0.51 -5.12 -8.20
C LEU A 86 0.77 -4.64 -8.90
N ASP A 87 1.92 -5.17 -8.50
CA ASP A 87 3.21 -4.84 -9.13
C ASP A 87 3.21 -5.19 -10.62
N VAL A 88 2.70 -6.37 -10.99
CA VAL A 88 2.58 -6.80 -12.39
C VAL A 88 1.64 -5.90 -13.17
N ALA A 89 0.47 -5.58 -12.60
CA ALA A 89 -0.51 -4.72 -13.26
C ALA A 89 0.06 -3.34 -13.56
N ILE A 90 0.80 -2.75 -12.62
CA ILE A 90 1.42 -1.43 -12.78
C ILE A 90 2.57 -1.47 -13.78
N ALA A 91 3.47 -2.44 -13.66
CA ALA A 91 4.70 -2.50 -14.43
C ALA A 91 4.50 -2.98 -15.89
N TYR A 92 3.47 -3.79 -16.15
CA TYR A 92 3.30 -4.47 -17.44
C TYR A 92 1.91 -4.28 -18.05
N ASP A 93 0.85 -4.63 -17.32
CA ASP A 93 -0.50 -4.66 -17.90
C ASP A 93 -0.99 -3.28 -18.32
N LEU A 94 -0.77 -2.26 -17.48
CA LEU A 94 -1.13 -0.87 -17.78
C LEU A 94 -0.36 -0.31 -18.98
N PRO A 95 0.99 -0.39 -19.06
CA PRO A 95 1.73 0.00 -20.26
C PRO A 95 1.29 -0.70 -21.53
N GLU A 96 1.02 -2.02 -21.48
CA GLU A 96 0.55 -2.78 -22.63
C GLU A 96 -0.82 -2.28 -23.10
N LEU A 97 -1.75 -2.06 -22.17
CA LEU A 97 -3.09 -1.55 -22.46
C LEU A 97 -3.03 -0.17 -23.13
N VAL A 98 -2.22 0.74 -22.58
CA VAL A 98 -2.02 2.08 -23.16
C VAL A 98 -1.41 2.00 -24.56
N GLY A 99 -0.45 1.09 -24.78
CA GLY A 99 0.14 0.84 -26.09
C GLY A 99 -0.86 0.35 -27.12
N LYS A 100 -1.74 -0.59 -26.74
CA LYS A 100 -2.84 -1.07 -27.60
C LYS A 100 -3.82 0.05 -27.92
N TYR A 101 -4.23 0.83 -26.92
CA TYR A 101 -5.14 1.95 -27.11
C TYR A 101 -4.60 3.00 -28.09
N LYS A 102 -3.32 3.40 -27.96
CA LYS A 102 -2.68 4.34 -28.89
C LYS A 102 -2.73 3.86 -30.34
N LYS A 103 -2.40 2.59 -30.59
CA LYS A 103 -2.47 1.98 -31.93
C LYS A 103 -3.90 2.00 -32.49
N MET A 104 -4.90 1.70 -31.65
CA MET A 104 -6.31 1.75 -32.06
C MET A 104 -6.71 3.17 -32.48
N VAL A 105 -6.34 4.18 -31.68
CA VAL A 105 -6.61 5.59 -31.99
C VAL A 105 -5.93 6.04 -33.29
N GLU A 106 -4.66 5.67 -33.48
CA GLU A 106 -3.92 5.96 -34.72
C GLU A 106 -4.58 5.32 -35.95
N SER A 107 -5.04 4.07 -35.82
CA SER A 107 -5.71 3.35 -36.92
C SER A 107 -7.12 3.87 -37.23
N ALA A 108 -7.80 4.46 -36.24
CA ALA A 108 -9.14 5.03 -36.39
C ALA A 108 -9.13 6.47 -36.91
N THR A 109 -7.97 7.15 -36.94
CA THR A 109 -7.84 8.51 -37.46
C THR A 109 -7.63 8.45 -38.98
N PRO A 110 -8.51 9.03 -39.82
CA PRO A 110 -8.30 9.02 -41.27
C PRO A 110 -6.99 9.73 -41.63
N GLN A 111 -6.08 9.03 -42.31
CA GLN A 111 -4.94 9.67 -42.96
C GLN A 111 -5.46 10.57 -44.08
N GLY A 112 -5.68 11.87 -43.83
CA GLY A 112 -6.10 12.75 -44.92
C GLY A 112 -6.72 14.11 -44.62
N MET A 113 -6.56 14.71 -43.44
CA MET A 113 -6.87 16.15 -43.30
C MET A 113 -5.60 16.96 -43.59
N PRO A 114 -5.52 17.74 -44.69
CA PRO A 114 -4.40 18.62 -44.92
C PRO A 114 -4.30 19.64 -43.78
N LYS A 115 -3.09 19.82 -43.24
CA LYS A 115 -2.80 20.93 -42.33
C LYS A 115 -2.95 22.21 -43.14
N SER A 116 -3.89 23.06 -42.72
CA SER A 116 -4.11 24.40 -43.28
C SER A 116 -3.11 25.40 -42.72
#